data_AF-A0A1V6FX65-F1
#
_entry.id   AF-A0A1V6FX65-F1
#
_cell.length_a   1.000
_cell.length_b   1.000
_cell.length_c   1.000
_cell.angle_alpha   90.00
_cell.angle_beta   90.00
_cell.angle_gamma   90.00
#
_symmetry.space_group_name_H-M   'P 1'
#
loop_
_entity.id
_entity.type
_entity.pdbx_description
1 polymer ?
#
loop_
_entity_poly.entity_id
_entity_poly.type
_entity_poly.pdbx_seq_one_letter_code
_entity_poly.pdbx_strand_id
1 'polypeptide(L)'
;MNTKFCINCGNEIPKNSVFCPKCGAVVKTDSSNKEESEYSNKQCIYCYQKIPKNLKYCPSCHPKFLNNYTLNDREISKNSNFFTKLFSNITNSISKYSKNIDQKVKGVNLNKINAVDSSILSRYGIDKTFIIATSVGIVVALIGGYIWSLISIGTGYEIGFMATGLGILCGFAVHVSSGQRKGTPFLQIAIVSSLFGIIMGKFFVAHYYLNEFVIETYGAYLASQISPYSWFYIKSAFMIMPDLFSGFDILWGILAILGVVKILNKGED
;
A
#
# COMPACT_ATOMS: atom_id res chain seq x y z
N MET A 1 9.98 -22.20 -45.74
CA MET A 1 11.22 -21.39 -45.78
C MET A 1 11.90 -21.50 -44.42
N ASN A 2 13.23 -21.68 -44.40
CA ASN A 2 13.98 -22.09 -43.21
C ASN A 2 14.65 -20.85 -42.57
N THR A 3 13.87 -20.08 -41.80
CA THR A 3 14.31 -18.85 -41.13
C THR A 3 14.51 -19.08 -39.62
N LYS A 4 15.33 -18.23 -38.98
CA LYS A 4 15.55 -18.19 -37.52
C LYS A 4 15.37 -16.74 -37.05
N PHE A 5 15.09 -16.53 -35.77
CA PHE A 5 14.99 -15.18 -35.20
C PHE A 5 16.28 -14.82 -34.46
N CYS A 6 16.73 -13.57 -34.63
CA CYS A 6 17.89 -13.06 -33.91
C CYS A 6 17.59 -13.00 -32.41
N ILE A 7 18.38 -13.67 -31.58
CA ILE A 7 18.20 -13.70 -30.12
C ILE A 7 18.39 -12.32 -29.47
N ASN A 8 19.08 -11.40 -30.14
CA ASN A 8 19.37 -10.08 -29.59
C ASN A 8 18.27 -9.04 -29.90
N CYS A 9 17.70 -9.07 -31.12
CA CYS A 9 16.77 -8.02 -31.57
C CYS A 9 15.44 -8.54 -32.14
N GLY A 10 15.23 -9.85 -32.18
CA GLY A 10 13.98 -10.48 -32.64
C GLY A 10 13.73 -10.40 -34.15
N ASN A 11 14.68 -9.96 -34.97
CA ASN A 11 14.48 -9.88 -36.43
C ASN A 11 14.52 -11.27 -37.06
N GLU A 12 13.66 -11.51 -38.05
CA GLU A 12 13.73 -12.71 -38.88
C GLU A 12 14.99 -12.66 -39.75
N ILE A 13 15.75 -13.75 -39.75
CA ILE A 13 17.01 -13.89 -40.48
C ILE A 13 17.10 -15.28 -41.12
N PRO A 14 17.79 -15.43 -42.25
CA PRO A 14 18.01 -16.75 -42.87
C PRO A 14 18.80 -17.68 -41.95
N LYS A 15 18.54 -18.99 -41.94
CA LYS A 15 19.26 -19.93 -41.04
C LYS A 15 20.78 -19.90 -41.18
N ASN A 16 21.29 -19.63 -42.37
CA ASN A 16 22.73 -19.58 -42.67
C ASN A 16 23.37 -18.21 -42.44
N SER A 17 22.63 -17.23 -41.89
CA SER A 17 23.24 -15.94 -41.57
C SER A 17 24.14 -16.08 -40.34
N VAL A 18 25.39 -15.66 -40.51
CA VAL A 18 26.41 -15.58 -39.45
C VAL A 18 26.25 -14.28 -38.65
N PHE A 19 25.56 -13.28 -39.20
CA PHE A 19 25.31 -11.99 -38.57
C PHE A 19 23.88 -11.51 -38.82
N CYS A 20 23.32 -10.72 -37.89
CA CYS A 20 22.01 -10.11 -38.03
C CYS A 20 22.11 -8.75 -38.75
N PRO A 21 21.43 -8.55 -39.90
CA PRO A 21 21.51 -7.31 -40.67
C PRO A 21 20.86 -6.10 -39.96
N LYS A 22 20.03 -6.33 -38.95
CA LYS A 22 19.33 -5.26 -38.22
C LYS A 22 20.09 -4.72 -37.01
N CYS A 23 20.81 -5.58 -36.28
CA CYS A 23 21.46 -5.19 -35.02
C CYS A 23 22.95 -5.49 -34.95
N GLY A 24 23.55 -6.09 -35.99
CA GLY A 24 24.97 -6.39 -36.05
C GLY A 24 25.43 -7.58 -35.19
N ALA A 25 24.53 -8.24 -34.44
CA ALA A 25 24.89 -9.36 -33.57
C ALA A 25 25.31 -10.61 -34.36
N VAL A 26 26.36 -11.28 -33.90
CA VAL A 26 26.85 -12.55 -34.45
C VAL A 26 25.91 -13.69 -34.05
N VAL A 27 25.57 -14.56 -34.99
CA VAL A 27 24.62 -15.66 -34.79
C VAL A 27 25.36 -16.98 -34.92
N LYS A 28 25.52 -17.69 -33.80
CA LYS A 28 26.17 -19.00 -33.75
C LYS A 28 25.31 -20.03 -34.50
N THR A 29 25.91 -20.79 -35.41
CA THR A 29 25.28 -21.87 -36.16
C THR A 29 25.86 -23.18 -35.67
N ASP A 30 25.06 -24.01 -34.98
CA ASP A 30 25.46 -25.37 -34.66
C ASP A 30 24.32 -26.35 -34.88
N SER A 31 24.70 -27.43 -35.57
CA SER A 31 23.91 -28.60 -35.96
C SER A 31 23.77 -29.60 -34.81
N SER A 32 22.79 -30.50 -34.96
CA SER A 32 22.59 -31.80 -34.29
C SER A 32 21.74 -31.86 -33.00
N ASN A 33 20.94 -32.93 -32.98
CA ASN A 33 19.82 -33.29 -32.10
C ASN A 33 20.20 -33.53 -30.63
N LYS A 34 19.30 -33.18 -29.69
CA LYS A 34 18.55 -34.11 -28.81
C LYS A 34 17.83 -33.36 -27.66
N GLU A 35 16.79 -34.04 -27.16
CA GLU A 35 16.18 -33.91 -25.82
C GLU A 35 15.05 -32.87 -25.60
N GLU A 36 13.82 -33.36 -25.76
CA GLU A 36 12.83 -33.50 -24.69
C GLU A 36 12.84 -32.39 -23.61
N SER A 37 11.95 -31.39 -23.75
CA SER A 37 11.84 -30.27 -22.80
C SER A 37 10.47 -30.23 -22.10
N GLU A 38 10.36 -31.06 -21.06
CA GLU A 38 9.85 -30.75 -19.72
C GLU A 38 9.00 -29.46 -19.57
N TYR A 39 7.67 -29.65 -19.60
CA TYR A 39 6.67 -28.62 -19.31
C TYR A 39 6.74 -28.23 -17.81
N SER A 40 7.05 -26.98 -17.49
CA SER A 40 6.70 -26.40 -16.18
C SER A 40 5.76 -25.23 -16.33
N ASN A 41 4.89 -25.07 -15.33
CA ASN A 41 3.82 -24.10 -15.19
C ASN A 41 4.28 -22.62 -15.09
N LYS A 42 5.00 -22.11 -16.09
CA LYS A 42 5.25 -20.66 -16.20
C LYS A 42 4.08 -20.01 -16.93
N GLN A 43 3.47 -18.99 -16.34
CA GLN A 43 2.44 -18.15 -16.97
C GLN A 43 2.86 -16.69 -16.92
N CYS A 44 2.55 -15.94 -17.97
CA CYS A 44 2.75 -14.50 -18.02
C CYS A 44 1.83 -13.81 -17.01
N ILE A 45 2.35 -12.89 -16.19
CA ILE A 45 1.53 -12.13 -15.24
C ILE A 45 0.67 -11.04 -15.90
N TYR A 46 0.98 -10.67 -17.15
CA TYR A 46 0.27 -9.61 -17.88
C TYR A 46 -0.84 -10.15 -18.78
N CYS A 47 -0.63 -11.31 -19.43
CA CYS A 47 -1.62 -11.91 -20.34
C CYS A 47 -2.03 -13.35 -20.03
N TYR A 48 -1.50 -13.93 -18.94
CA TYR A 48 -1.84 -15.28 -18.45
C TYR A 48 -1.57 -16.44 -19.41
N GLN A 49 -0.90 -16.17 -20.54
CA GLN A 49 -0.48 -17.21 -21.48
C GLN A 49 0.63 -18.08 -20.86
N LYS A 50 0.54 -19.40 -21.09
CA LYS A 50 1.56 -20.36 -20.65
C LYS A 50 2.84 -20.14 -21.47
N ILE A 51 3.98 -19.97 -20.78
CA ILE A 51 5.28 -19.69 -21.37
C ILE A 51 6.20 -20.91 -21.16
N PRO A 52 6.85 -21.43 -22.22
CA PRO A 52 7.83 -22.50 -22.10
C PRO A 52 9.07 -22.08 -21.29
N LYS A 53 9.70 -23.01 -20.57
CA LYS A 53 10.85 -22.75 -19.66
C LYS A 53 12.00 -21.96 -20.29
N ASN A 54 12.25 -22.19 -21.58
CA ASN A 54 13.38 -21.62 -22.31
C ASN A 54 13.17 -20.15 -22.72
N LEU A 55 11.97 -19.60 -22.55
CA LEU A 55 11.67 -18.20 -22.88
C LEU A 55 11.79 -17.32 -21.62
N LYS A 56 12.71 -16.34 -21.69
CA LYS A 56 12.95 -15.34 -20.64
C LYS A 56 11.97 -14.16 -20.67
N TYR A 57 11.11 -14.09 -21.67
CA TYR A 57 10.15 -13.01 -21.90
C TYR A 57 8.84 -13.55 -22.46
N CYS A 58 7.74 -12.82 -22.21
CA CYS A 58 6.46 -13.11 -22.84
C CYS A 58 6.47 -12.56 -24.29
N PRO A 59 6.27 -13.41 -25.32
CA PRO A 59 6.27 -12.96 -26.71
C PRO A 59 5.11 -12.01 -27.05
N SER A 60 4.00 -12.07 -26.30
CA SER A 60 2.79 -11.27 -26.54
C SER A 60 2.78 -9.91 -25.83
N CYS A 61 3.62 -9.70 -24.81
CA CYS A 61 3.46 -8.57 -23.86
C CYS A 61 4.74 -7.81 -23.50
N HIS A 62 5.79 -7.84 -24.32
CA HIS A 62 7.07 -7.15 -24.04
C HIS A 62 6.87 -5.78 -23.34
N PRO A 63 7.44 -5.52 -22.14
CA PRO A 63 8.86 -5.75 -21.83
C PRO A 63 9.23 -6.38 -20.44
N LYS A 64 10.49 -6.83 -20.38
CA LYS A 64 11.42 -7.25 -19.29
C LYS A 64 10.92 -7.39 -17.83
N PHE A 65 10.91 -8.63 -17.33
CA PHE A 65 11.56 -9.19 -16.11
C PHE A 65 10.75 -10.42 -15.62
N LEU A 66 11.35 -11.62 -15.68
CA LEU A 66 10.81 -12.81 -15.00
C LEU A 66 11.68 -13.06 -13.76
N ASN A 67 11.18 -12.78 -12.56
CA ASN A 67 11.78 -13.30 -11.34
C ASN A 67 11.39 -14.78 -11.20
N ASN A 68 12.39 -15.66 -11.10
CA ASN A 68 12.17 -17.07 -10.82
C ASN A 68 12.05 -17.25 -9.31
N TYR A 69 10.83 -17.30 -8.77
CA TYR A 69 10.60 -17.74 -7.39
C TYR A 69 9.93 -19.11 -7.40
N THR A 70 10.66 -20.12 -6.94
CA THR A 70 10.09 -21.32 -6.34
C THR A 70 9.64 -20.95 -4.93
N LEU A 71 8.33 -20.96 -4.69
CA LEU A 71 7.76 -20.74 -3.36
C LEU A 71 8.15 -21.88 -2.42
N ASN A 72 8.77 -21.55 -1.30
CA ASN A 72 9.07 -22.48 -0.22
C ASN A 72 8.37 -21.96 1.04
N ASP A 73 7.29 -22.62 1.48
CA ASP A 73 6.32 -22.14 2.49
C ASP A 73 6.87 -21.97 3.92
N ARG A 74 8.19 -22.11 4.13
CA ARG A 74 8.81 -22.07 5.46
C ARG A 74 9.25 -20.68 5.93
N GLU A 75 9.39 -19.68 5.05
CA GLU A 75 9.88 -18.35 5.44
C GLU A 75 8.79 -17.41 5.98
N ILE A 76 7.51 -17.64 5.65
CA ILE A 76 6.37 -16.81 6.09
C ILE A 76 6.14 -16.91 7.61
N SER A 77 6.51 -18.03 8.24
CA SER A 77 6.36 -18.26 9.69
C SER A 77 7.33 -17.44 10.56
N LYS A 78 8.49 -17.00 10.05
CA LYS A 78 9.50 -16.29 10.85
C LYS A 78 9.20 -14.80 11.05
N ASN A 79 8.37 -14.21 10.18
CA ASN A 79 8.13 -12.77 10.13
C ASN A 79 7.08 -12.28 11.16
N SER A 80 6.20 -13.15 11.66
CA SER A 80 5.22 -12.80 12.71
C SER A 80 5.89 -12.38 14.03
N ASN A 81 7.03 -12.98 14.35
CA ASN A 81 7.83 -12.65 15.55
C ASN A 81 8.55 -11.29 15.42
N PHE A 82 8.85 -10.85 14.20
CA PHE A 82 9.44 -9.55 13.95
C PHE A 82 8.39 -8.45 14.12
N PHE A 83 7.20 -8.61 13.54
CA PHE A 83 6.12 -7.63 13.67
C PHE A 83 5.63 -7.49 15.11
N THR A 84 5.44 -8.58 15.84
CA THR A 84 5.06 -8.51 17.27
C THR A 84 6.11 -7.78 18.10
N LYS A 85 7.40 -8.04 17.84
CA LYS A 85 8.51 -7.35 18.51
C LYS A 85 8.59 -5.87 18.13
N LEU A 86 8.38 -5.52 16.86
CA LEU A 86 8.36 -4.15 16.36
C LEU A 86 7.18 -3.36 16.96
N PHE A 87 5.97 -3.92 16.94
CA PHE A 87 4.79 -3.32 17.56
C PHE A 87 4.99 -3.10 19.06
N SER A 88 5.56 -4.07 19.79
CA SER A 88 5.84 -3.94 21.22
C SER A 88 6.88 -2.84 21.54
N ASN A 89 7.87 -2.64 20.67
CA ASN A 89 8.88 -1.59 20.86
C ASN A 89 8.30 -0.20 20.59
N ILE A 90 7.41 -0.07 19.60
CA ILE A 90 6.72 1.18 19.29
C ILE A 90 5.77 1.57 20.43
N THR A 91 4.97 0.63 20.95
CA THR A 91 4.05 0.92 22.07
C THR A 91 4.79 1.33 23.35
N ASN A 92 5.91 0.68 23.67
CA ASN A 92 6.75 1.04 24.82
C ASN A 92 7.38 2.44 24.67
N SER A 93 7.76 2.82 23.45
CA SER A 93 8.32 4.15 23.16
C SER A 93 7.28 5.26 23.29
N ILE A 94 6.06 5.01 22.82
CA ILE A 94 4.92 5.94 22.95
C ILE A 94 4.52 6.10 24.42
N SER A 95 4.49 5.00 25.19
CA SER A 95 4.21 5.03 26.64
C SER A 95 5.22 5.89 27.42
N LYS A 96 6.51 5.78 27.11
CA LYS A 96 7.58 6.56 27.73
C LYS A 96 7.48 8.05 27.42
N TYR A 97 7.09 8.39 26.20
CA TYR A 97 6.89 9.79 25.78
C TYR A 97 5.64 10.41 26.45
N SER A 98 4.54 9.66 26.55
CA SER A 98 3.31 10.08 27.24
C SER A 98 3.55 10.43 28.71
N LYS A 99 4.30 9.62 29.45
CA LYS A 99 4.62 9.88 30.87
C LYS A 99 5.45 11.16 31.08
N ASN A 100 6.30 11.52 30.12
CA ASN A 100 7.11 12.74 30.16
C ASN A 100 6.27 14.00 29.92
N ILE A 101 5.20 13.90 29.13
CA ILE A 101 4.25 15.00 28.89
C ILE A 101 3.42 15.26 30.16
N ASP A 102 2.91 14.21 30.81
CA ASP A 102 2.14 14.34 32.06
C ASP A 102 2.93 15.04 33.18
N GLN A 103 4.24 14.80 33.27
CA GLN A 103 5.09 15.43 34.28
C GLN A 103 5.33 16.93 34.02
N LYS A 104 5.39 17.34 32.74
CA LYS A 104 5.62 18.74 32.33
C LYS A 104 4.37 19.62 32.47
N VAL A 105 3.18 19.01 32.46
CA VAL A 105 1.87 19.70 32.60
C VAL A 105 1.49 19.99 34.06
N LYS A 106 2.19 19.41 35.05
CA LYS A 106 1.93 19.60 36.49
C LYS A 106 2.09 21.04 37.01
N GLY A 107 2.75 21.93 36.26
CA GLY A 107 2.93 23.35 36.64
C GLY A 107 1.84 24.31 36.14
N VAL A 108 0.88 23.82 35.37
CA VAL A 108 -0.21 24.63 34.80
C VAL A 108 -1.43 24.53 35.68
N ASN A 109 -2.07 25.66 36.03
CA ASN A 109 -3.34 25.65 36.75
C ASN A 109 -4.46 25.17 35.81
N LEU A 110 -4.56 23.85 35.70
CA LEU A 110 -5.50 23.10 34.86
C LEU A 110 -6.95 23.48 35.14
N ASN A 111 -7.28 23.91 36.36
CA ASN A 111 -8.64 24.29 36.74
C ASN A 111 -9.11 25.55 36.00
N LYS A 112 -8.21 26.50 35.74
CA LYS A 112 -8.55 27.76 35.03
C LYS A 112 -8.71 27.56 33.53
N ILE A 113 -7.92 26.67 32.93
CA ILE A 113 -7.99 26.34 31.49
C ILE A 113 -9.20 25.45 31.21
N ASN A 114 -9.47 24.44 32.05
CA ASN A 114 -10.64 23.56 31.89
C ASN A 114 -11.96 24.33 32.00
N ALA A 115 -12.04 25.35 32.87
CA ALA A 115 -13.22 26.19 33.01
C ALA A 115 -13.48 27.07 31.76
N VAL A 116 -12.43 27.65 31.18
CA VAL A 116 -12.53 28.48 29.96
C VAL A 116 -12.86 27.61 28.74
N ASP A 117 -12.21 26.45 28.58
CA ASP A 117 -12.46 25.49 27.50
C ASP A 117 -13.91 24.97 27.57
N SER A 118 -14.40 24.58 28.75
CA SER A 118 -15.78 24.09 28.93
C SER A 118 -16.87 25.13 28.61
N SER A 119 -16.59 26.43 28.84
CA SER A 119 -17.58 27.50 28.59
C SER A 119 -17.75 27.81 27.10
N ILE A 120 -16.68 27.72 26.31
CA ILE A 120 -16.73 27.89 24.84
C ILE A 120 -17.37 26.67 24.16
N LEU A 121 -17.01 25.46 24.58
CA LEU A 121 -17.56 24.21 24.03
C LEU A 121 -19.08 24.05 24.28
N SER A 122 -19.58 24.47 25.45
CA SER A 122 -21.03 24.39 25.74
C SER A 122 -21.87 25.33 24.88
N ARG A 123 -21.29 26.47 24.43
CA ARG A 123 -21.97 27.46 23.58
C ARG A 123 -22.25 26.94 22.16
N TYR A 124 -21.54 25.88 21.74
CA TYR A 124 -21.70 25.23 20.44
C TYR A 124 -22.31 23.82 20.56
N GLY A 125 -22.63 23.36 21.77
CA GLY A 125 -23.18 22.01 22.01
C GLY A 125 -22.23 20.86 21.62
N ILE A 126 -20.92 21.12 21.53
CA ILE A 126 -19.93 20.10 21.16
C ILE A 126 -19.30 19.54 22.43
N ASP A 127 -19.40 18.23 22.62
CA ASP A 127 -18.74 17.55 23.72
C ASP A 127 -17.23 17.47 23.48
N LYS A 128 -16.42 17.81 24.49
CA LYS A 128 -14.96 17.70 24.44
C LYS A 128 -14.50 16.29 24.02
N THR A 129 -15.24 15.27 24.44
CA THR A 129 -15.00 13.87 24.07
C THR A 129 -15.17 13.61 22.58
N PHE A 130 -16.11 14.28 21.91
CA PHE A 130 -16.34 14.16 20.47
C PHE A 130 -15.15 14.72 19.67
N ILE A 131 -14.63 15.88 20.09
CA ILE A 131 -13.44 16.50 19.45
C ILE A 131 -12.21 15.61 19.63
N ILE A 132 -11.99 15.10 20.84
CA ILE A 132 -10.86 14.19 21.13
C ILE A 132 -10.98 12.92 20.29
N ALA A 133 -12.15 12.27 20.26
CA ALA A 133 -12.35 11.05 19.48
C ALA A 133 -12.12 11.27 17.98
N THR A 134 -12.64 12.38 17.42
CA THR A 134 -12.48 12.73 16.01
C THR A 134 -11.02 13.00 15.65
N SER A 135 -10.33 13.82 16.45
CA SER A 135 -8.92 14.15 16.22
C SER A 135 -8.02 12.92 16.29
N VAL A 136 -8.21 12.05 17.28
CA VAL A 136 -7.46 10.79 17.42
C VAL A 136 -7.74 9.87 16.24
N GLY A 137 -9.00 9.72 15.82
CA GLY A 137 -9.38 8.92 14.66
C GLY A 137 -8.68 9.36 13.37
N ILE A 138 -8.65 10.67 13.09
CA ILE A 138 -7.99 11.23 11.90
C ILE A 138 -6.48 11.01 11.95
N VAL A 139 -5.85 11.26 13.09
CA VAL A 139 -4.39 11.07 13.24
C VAL A 139 -4.00 9.62 12.99
N VAL A 140 -4.74 8.67 13.58
CA VAL A 140 -4.52 7.23 13.35
C VAL A 140 -4.77 6.84 11.90
N ALA A 141 -5.81 7.38 11.28
CA ALA A 141 -6.13 7.13 9.87
C ALA A 141 -5.00 7.58 8.93
N LEU A 142 -4.46 8.77 9.15
CA LEU A 142 -3.36 9.32 8.34
C LEU A 142 -2.07 8.52 8.53
N ILE A 143 -1.67 8.26 9.78
CA ILE A 143 -0.44 7.51 10.08
C ILE A 143 -0.56 6.08 9.57
N GLY A 144 -1.69 5.42 9.84
CA GLY A 144 -1.94 4.05 9.40
C GLY A 144 -2.03 3.92 7.88
N GLY A 145 -2.71 4.87 7.21
CA GLY A 145 -2.76 4.93 5.75
C GLY A 145 -1.39 5.17 5.12
N TYR A 146 -0.58 6.06 5.69
CA TYR A 146 0.80 6.30 5.24
C TYR A 146 1.69 5.07 5.40
N ILE A 147 1.64 4.41 6.56
CA ILE A 147 2.40 3.17 6.80
C ILE A 147 1.95 2.07 5.83
N TRP A 148 0.64 1.92 5.62
CA TRP A 148 0.11 0.94 4.67
C TRP A 148 0.58 1.21 3.24
N SER A 149 0.63 2.48 2.82
CA SER A 149 1.18 2.89 1.52
C SER A 149 2.64 2.50 1.37
N LEU A 150 3.49 2.80 2.37
CA LEU A 150 4.91 2.41 2.36
C LEU A 150 5.11 0.91 2.22
N ILE A 151 4.29 0.13 2.94
CA ILE A 151 4.33 -1.34 2.84
C ILE A 151 3.97 -1.77 1.42
N SER A 152 2.89 -1.23 0.86
CA SER A 152 2.40 -1.61 -0.47
C SER A 152 3.39 -1.26 -1.59
N ILE A 153 4.07 -0.11 -1.47
CA ILE A 153 5.16 0.30 -2.36
C ILE A 153 6.35 -0.65 -2.22
N GLY A 154 6.75 -0.96 -0.98
CA GLY A 154 7.90 -1.83 -0.71
C GLY A 154 7.69 -3.30 -1.12
N THR A 155 6.45 -3.80 -1.07
CA THR A 155 6.10 -5.17 -1.47
C THR A 155 5.76 -5.31 -2.94
N GLY A 156 5.43 -4.20 -3.63
CA GLY A 156 4.85 -4.23 -4.97
C GLY A 156 3.51 -4.96 -5.06
N TYR A 157 2.87 -5.21 -3.91
CA TYR A 157 1.59 -5.93 -3.82
C TYR A 157 0.69 -5.27 -2.79
N GLU A 158 -0.56 -5.05 -3.17
CA GLU A 158 -1.58 -4.47 -2.32
C GLU A 158 -2.14 -5.52 -1.36
N ILE A 159 -1.74 -5.41 -0.11
CA ILE A 159 -2.16 -6.33 0.93
C ILE A 159 -3.54 -5.89 1.46
N GLY A 160 -4.62 -6.52 0.96
CA GLY A 160 -5.99 -6.15 1.31
C GLY A 160 -6.34 -6.22 2.80
N PHE A 161 -5.78 -7.18 3.54
CA PHE A 161 -6.03 -7.31 4.99
C PHE A 161 -5.53 -6.13 5.84
N MET A 162 -4.67 -5.27 5.27
CA MET A 162 -4.24 -4.04 5.93
C MET A 162 -5.40 -3.05 6.12
N ALA A 163 -6.36 -2.99 5.20
CA ALA A 163 -7.53 -2.12 5.35
C ALA A 163 -8.40 -2.55 6.54
N THR A 164 -8.58 -3.86 6.75
CA THR A 164 -9.27 -4.38 7.94
C THR A 164 -8.50 -4.07 9.22
N GLY A 165 -7.17 -4.22 9.20
CA GLY A 165 -6.31 -3.82 10.31
C GLY A 165 -6.46 -2.34 10.67
N LEU A 166 -6.49 -1.46 9.67
CA LEU A 166 -6.70 -0.03 9.85
C LEU A 166 -8.09 0.29 10.42
N GLY A 167 -9.14 -0.40 9.97
CA GLY A 167 -10.48 -0.25 10.52
C GLY A 167 -10.56 -0.62 12.00
N ILE A 168 -10.03 -1.80 12.37
CA ILE A 168 -9.96 -2.21 13.79
C ILE A 168 -9.15 -1.21 14.62
N LEU A 169 -8.03 -0.71 14.08
CA LEU A 169 -7.17 0.25 14.76
C LEU A 169 -7.89 1.58 15.00
N CYS A 170 -8.57 2.12 13.98
CA CYS A 170 -9.39 3.33 14.10
C CYS A 170 -10.54 3.13 15.10
N GLY A 171 -11.25 2.00 15.03
CA GLY A 171 -12.30 1.65 15.98
C GLY A 171 -11.80 1.58 17.42
N PHE A 172 -10.65 0.94 17.65
CA PHE A 172 -10.03 0.84 18.97
C PHE A 172 -9.56 2.21 19.49
N ALA A 173 -8.91 3.01 18.64
CA ALA A 173 -8.43 4.34 19.01
C ALA A 173 -9.58 5.27 19.40
N VAL A 174 -10.68 5.27 18.64
CA VAL A 174 -11.90 6.04 18.95
C VAL A 174 -12.59 5.51 20.20
N HIS A 175 -12.67 4.20 20.40
CA HIS A 175 -13.27 3.60 21.59
C HIS A 175 -12.51 3.97 22.88
N VAL A 176 -11.18 3.93 22.85
CA VAL A 176 -10.36 4.30 24.02
C VAL A 176 -10.43 5.81 24.28
N SER A 177 -10.33 6.63 23.23
CA SER A 177 -10.36 8.09 23.36
C SER A 177 -11.73 8.67 23.72
N SER A 178 -12.82 7.95 23.45
CA SER A 178 -14.17 8.31 23.91
C SER A 178 -14.41 8.00 25.40
N GLY A 179 -13.44 7.38 26.08
CA GLY A 179 -13.60 6.91 27.46
C GLY A 179 -14.51 5.70 27.55
N GLN A 180 -14.48 4.82 26.55
CA GLN A 180 -15.31 3.60 26.46
C GLN A 180 -16.82 3.90 26.46
N ARG A 181 -17.20 5.12 26.10
CA ARG A 181 -18.61 5.49 25.95
C ARG A 181 -19.19 4.78 24.73
N LYS A 182 -20.37 4.19 24.94
CA LYS A 182 -21.15 3.55 23.89
C LYS A 182 -22.07 4.56 23.21
N GLY A 183 -22.32 4.37 21.92
CA GLY A 183 -23.27 5.18 21.17
C GLY A 183 -23.00 5.20 19.68
N THR A 184 -24.07 5.47 18.92
CA THR A 184 -24.03 5.68 17.47
C THR A 184 -23.08 6.78 16.98
N PRO A 185 -22.85 7.92 17.69
CA PRO A 185 -21.95 8.96 17.17
C PRO A 185 -20.48 8.51 17.13
N PHE A 186 -19.98 7.80 18.15
CA PHE A 186 -18.61 7.31 18.16
C PHE A 186 -18.36 6.23 17.10
N LEU A 187 -19.37 5.42 16.82
CA LEU A 187 -19.36 4.46 15.72
C LEU A 187 -19.22 5.15 14.36
N GLN A 188 -19.98 6.21 14.12
CA GLN A 188 -19.88 6.98 12.88
C GLN A 188 -18.49 7.61 12.72
N ILE A 189 -17.94 8.23 13.77
CA ILE A 189 -16.60 8.83 13.74
C ILE A 189 -15.53 7.79 13.36
N ALA A 190 -15.60 6.59 13.96
CA ALA A 190 -14.65 5.53 13.68
C ALA A 190 -14.76 4.99 12.24
N ILE A 191 -15.98 4.80 11.73
CA ILE A 191 -16.22 4.37 10.34
C ILE A 191 -15.68 5.41 9.36
N VAL A 192 -16.01 6.69 9.56
CA VAL A 192 -15.57 7.78 8.67
C VAL A 192 -14.05 7.90 8.69
N SER A 193 -13.42 7.84 9.88
CA SER A 193 -11.96 7.88 10.00
C SER A 193 -11.28 6.69 9.33
N SER A 194 -11.85 5.48 9.47
CA SER A 194 -11.35 4.28 8.80
C SER A 194 -11.39 4.41 7.28
N LEU A 195 -12.54 4.83 6.72
CA LEU A 195 -12.70 5.00 5.28
C LEU A 195 -11.75 6.08 4.75
N PHE A 196 -11.61 7.18 5.49
CA PHE A 196 -10.65 8.23 5.17
C PHE A 196 -9.21 7.70 5.13
N GLY A 197 -8.81 6.88 6.11
CA GLY A 197 -7.48 6.25 6.13
C GLY A 197 -7.22 5.31 4.94
N ILE A 198 -8.22 4.53 4.54
CA ILE A 198 -8.13 3.65 3.36
C ILE A 198 -7.97 4.50 2.08
N ILE A 199 -8.78 5.55 1.92
CA ILE A 199 -8.68 6.46 0.78
C ILE A 199 -7.31 7.13 0.75
N MET A 200 -6.82 7.65 1.87
CA MET A 200 -5.52 8.30 1.96
C MET A 200 -4.37 7.35 1.65
N GLY A 201 -4.44 6.09 2.09
CA GLY A 201 -3.43 5.08 1.77
C GLY A 201 -3.32 4.82 0.27
N LYS A 202 -4.46 4.63 -0.42
CA LYS A 202 -4.50 4.48 -1.89
C LYS A 202 -4.00 5.73 -2.60
N PHE A 203 -4.37 6.91 -2.11
CA PHE A 203 -3.88 8.17 -2.65
C PHE A 203 -2.34 8.27 -2.58
N PHE A 204 -1.73 7.90 -1.46
CA PHE A 204 -0.26 7.93 -1.33
C PHE A 204 0.44 6.94 -2.28
N VAL A 205 -0.15 5.75 -2.48
CA VAL A 205 0.34 4.78 -3.47
C VAL A 205 0.24 5.36 -4.89
N ALA A 206 -0.91 5.91 -5.25
CA ALA A 206 -1.14 6.54 -6.55
C ALA A 206 -0.14 7.69 -6.82
N HIS A 207 0.05 8.54 -5.81
CA HIS A 207 0.98 9.66 -5.88
C HIS A 207 2.43 9.20 -6.12
N TYR A 208 2.86 8.14 -5.42
CA TYR A 208 4.20 7.58 -5.59
C TYR A 208 4.42 7.02 -7.00
N TYR A 209 3.50 6.17 -7.50
CA TYR A 209 3.63 5.57 -8.83
C TYR A 209 3.56 6.60 -9.97
N LEU A 210 2.75 7.65 -9.81
CA LEU A 210 2.74 8.74 -10.79
C LEU A 210 4.07 9.50 -10.84
N ASN A 211 4.69 9.77 -9.68
CA ASN A 211 5.99 10.42 -9.66
C ASN A 211 7.04 9.55 -10.38
N GLU A 212 7.02 8.24 -10.15
CA GLU A 212 7.93 7.30 -10.81
C GLU A 212 7.70 7.24 -12.33
N PHE A 213 6.44 7.16 -12.76
CA PHE A 213 6.04 7.17 -14.17
C PHE A 213 6.47 8.45 -14.91
N VAL A 214 6.35 9.62 -14.25
CA VAL A 214 6.77 10.90 -14.84
C VAL A 214 8.28 10.98 -14.97
N ILE A 215 9.04 10.50 -13.98
CA ILE A 215 10.51 10.44 -14.04
C ILE A 215 10.95 9.52 -15.18
N GLU A 216 10.27 8.38 -15.38
CA GLU A 216 10.58 7.44 -16.46
C GLU A 216 10.26 8.01 -17.85
N THR A 217 9.11 8.69 -18.00
CA THR A 217 8.63 9.19 -19.30
C THR A 217 9.34 10.47 -19.75
N TYR A 218 9.57 11.42 -18.84
CA TYR A 218 10.12 12.75 -19.16
C TYR A 218 11.59 12.92 -18.75
N GLY A 219 12.16 11.94 -18.05
CA GLY A 219 13.53 11.98 -17.54
C GLY A 219 13.67 12.84 -16.28
N ALA A 220 14.66 12.50 -15.44
CA ALA A 220 14.87 13.12 -14.13
C ALA A 220 15.09 14.65 -14.20
N TYR A 221 15.68 15.15 -15.29
CA TYR A 221 15.96 16.58 -15.46
C TYR A 221 14.67 17.42 -15.56
N LEU A 222 13.71 16.99 -16.39
CA LEU A 222 12.43 17.70 -16.56
C LEU A 222 11.50 17.50 -15.37
N ALA A 223 11.52 16.32 -14.75
CA ALA A 223 10.72 16.03 -13.56
C ALA A 223 11.15 16.88 -12.34
N SER A 224 12.43 17.21 -12.19
CA SER A 224 12.93 18.02 -11.07
C SER A 224 12.41 19.47 -11.05
N GLN A 225 12.01 19.99 -12.21
CA GLN A 225 11.49 21.36 -12.33
C GLN A 225 10.02 21.46 -11.88
N ILE A 226 9.34 20.33 -11.69
CA ILE A 226 7.95 20.29 -11.26
C ILE A 226 7.90 19.61 -9.89
N SER A 227 7.53 20.37 -8.85
CA SER A 227 7.38 19.80 -7.52
C SER A 227 6.34 18.67 -7.53
N PRO A 228 6.66 17.50 -6.96
CA PRO A 228 5.69 16.42 -6.75
C PRO A 228 4.44 16.89 -5.99
N TYR A 229 4.59 17.90 -5.14
CA TYR A 229 3.48 18.46 -4.36
C TYR A 229 2.69 19.54 -5.10
N SER A 230 2.94 19.75 -6.39
CA SER A 230 2.16 20.69 -7.16
C SER A 230 0.71 20.22 -7.30
N TRP A 231 -0.20 21.19 -7.32
CA TRP A 231 -1.64 20.94 -7.46
C TRP A 231 -1.97 20.04 -8.66
N PHE A 232 -1.21 20.18 -9.75
CA PHE A 232 -1.34 19.36 -10.95
C PHE A 232 -1.08 17.87 -10.66
N TYR A 233 0.00 17.53 -9.96
CA TYR A 233 0.30 16.15 -9.59
C TYR A 233 -0.72 15.56 -8.64
N ILE A 234 -1.14 16.31 -7.64
CA ILE A 234 -2.17 15.87 -6.68
C ILE A 234 -3.49 15.60 -7.42
N LYS A 235 -3.89 16.49 -8.34
CA LYS A 235 -5.08 16.32 -9.16
C LYS A 235 -4.98 15.09 -10.06
N SER A 236 -3.83 14.88 -10.71
CA SER A 236 -3.59 13.69 -11.55
C SER A 236 -3.61 12.40 -10.72
N ALA A 237 -3.01 12.41 -9.53
CA ALA A 237 -3.06 11.30 -8.58
C ALA A 237 -4.50 10.98 -8.18
N PHE A 238 -5.30 12.00 -7.88
CA PHE A 238 -6.71 11.81 -7.56
C PHE A 238 -7.51 11.29 -8.76
N MET A 239 -7.15 11.67 -9.98
CA MET A 239 -7.85 11.23 -11.20
C MET A 239 -7.55 9.78 -11.57
N ILE A 240 -6.33 9.29 -11.34
CA ILE A 240 -5.95 7.88 -11.61
C ILE A 240 -6.30 6.93 -10.46
N MET A 241 -6.53 7.48 -9.26
CA MET A 241 -6.83 6.70 -8.06
C MET A 241 -8.03 5.75 -8.21
N PRO A 242 -9.15 6.11 -8.86
CA PRO A 242 -10.25 5.18 -9.13
C PRO A 242 -9.84 3.93 -9.92
N ASP A 243 -8.89 4.06 -10.84
CA ASP A 243 -8.39 2.94 -11.65
C ASP A 243 -7.54 1.96 -10.82
N LEU A 244 -7.02 2.41 -9.68
CA LEU A 244 -6.32 1.59 -8.69
C LEU A 244 -7.27 0.89 -7.70
N PHE A 245 -8.57 1.20 -7.74
CA PHE A 245 -9.57 0.46 -6.98
C PHE A 245 -10.02 -0.77 -7.75
N SER A 246 -9.59 -1.92 -7.25
CA SER A 246 -10.13 -3.20 -7.66
C SER A 246 -11.45 -3.48 -6.95
N GLY A 247 -12.29 -4.35 -7.50
CA GLY A 247 -13.48 -4.83 -6.79
C GLY A 247 -13.18 -5.49 -5.44
N PHE A 248 -11.93 -5.97 -5.24
CA PHE A 248 -11.47 -6.56 -3.99
C PHE A 248 -11.33 -5.52 -2.87
N ASP A 249 -11.05 -4.25 -3.18
CA ASP A 249 -10.96 -3.18 -2.19
C ASP A 249 -12.29 -2.93 -1.47
N ILE A 250 -13.42 -3.15 -2.16
CA ILE A 250 -14.77 -3.07 -1.58
C ILE A 250 -14.94 -4.13 -0.50
N LEU A 251 -14.51 -5.36 -0.77
CA LEU A 251 -14.56 -6.47 0.20
C LEU A 251 -13.82 -6.10 1.49
N TRP A 252 -12.59 -5.59 1.36
CA TRP A 252 -11.80 -5.21 2.53
C TRP A 252 -12.31 -3.96 3.23
N GLY A 253 -12.91 -3.02 2.50
CA GLY A 253 -13.62 -1.88 3.07
C GLY A 253 -14.79 -2.34 3.94
N ILE A 254 -15.59 -3.30 3.47
CA ILE A 254 -16.69 -3.89 4.27
C ILE A 254 -16.13 -4.58 5.52
N LEU A 255 -15.07 -5.39 5.38
CA LEU A 255 -14.44 -6.05 6.52
C LEU A 255 -13.85 -5.05 7.53
N ALA A 256 -13.33 -3.92 7.07
CA ALA A 256 -12.87 -2.85 7.95
C ALA A 256 -14.03 -2.24 8.76
N ILE A 257 -15.17 -1.97 8.13
CA ILE A 257 -16.38 -1.47 8.81
C ILE A 257 -16.87 -2.49 9.84
N LEU A 258 -16.94 -3.78 9.47
CA LEU A 258 -17.31 -4.85 10.40
C LEU A 258 -16.35 -4.94 11.59
N GLY A 259 -15.04 -4.74 11.34
CA GLY A 259 -14.03 -4.65 12.38
C GLY A 259 -14.29 -3.50 13.35
N VAL A 260 -14.64 -2.31 12.85
CA VAL A 260 -15.02 -1.15 13.66
C VAL A 260 -16.25 -1.46 14.52
N VAL A 261 -17.33 -1.98 13.90
CA VAL A 261 -18.58 -2.31 14.58
C VAL A 261 -18.32 -3.32 15.70
N LYS A 262 -17.54 -4.37 15.42
CA LYS A 262 -17.19 -5.39 16.41
C LYS A 262 -16.45 -4.83 17.62
N ILE A 263 -15.57 -3.83 17.43
CA ILE A 263 -14.84 -3.21 18.54
C ILE A 263 -15.78 -2.37 19.41
N LEU A 264 -16.63 -1.56 18.79
CA LEU A 264 -17.49 -0.62 19.53
C LEU A 264 -18.72 -1.27 20.17
N ASN A 265 -19.16 -2.43 19.66
CA ASN A 265 -20.29 -3.17 20.23
C ASN A 265 -19.88 -4.27 21.23
N LYS A 266 -18.58 -4.41 21.57
CA LYS A 266 -18.03 -5.54 22.37
C LYS A 266 -18.41 -5.58 23.86
N GLY A 267 -19.66 -5.31 24.22
CA GLY A 267 -20.13 -5.41 25.61
C GLY A 267 -21.62 -5.20 25.78
N GLU A 268 -22.42 -5.46 24.75
CA GLU A 268 -23.90 -5.50 24.82
C GLU A 268 -24.44 -6.90 25.19
N ASP A 269 -23.54 -7.84 25.49
CA ASP A 269 -23.87 -9.21 25.94
C ASP A 269 -23.85 -9.32 27.48
#